data_AF-A0A449A4H0-F1
#
_entry.id   AF-A0A449A4H0-F1
#
_cell.length_a   1.000
_cell.length_b   1.000
_cell.length_c   1.000
_cell.angle_alpha   90.00
_cell.angle_beta   90.00
_cell.angle_gamma   90.00
#
_symmetry.space_group_name_H-M   'P 1'
#
loop_
_entity.id
_entity.type
_entity.pdbx_description
1 polymer ?
#
loop_
_entity_poly.entity_id
_entity_poly.type
_entity_poly.pdbx_seq_one_letter_code
_entity_poly.pdbx_strand_id
1 'polypeptide(L)'
;MNKEIQKVSSKELNLSFDFVIEKYYNRTLEININKLLRDISYGPSYFDWFIEDLIHLLDQNKYQRRWDYGTIFIKGFENLKLNSKDLESFVWQCKNVTNFDLIPIILK
;
A
#
# COMPACT_ATOMS: atom_id res chain seq x y z
N MET A 1 9.11 -23.17 -9.26
CA MET A 1 9.62 -21.82 -9.60
C MET A 1 8.79 -20.81 -8.83
N ASN A 2 9.35 -20.21 -7.78
CA ASN A 2 8.75 -19.03 -7.17
C ASN A 2 8.84 -17.91 -8.20
N LYS A 3 7.74 -17.58 -8.87
CA LYS A 3 7.67 -16.32 -9.61
C LYS A 3 7.86 -15.23 -8.57
N GLU A 4 8.92 -14.45 -8.70
CA GLU A 4 9.06 -13.22 -7.92
C GLU A 4 7.86 -12.33 -8.26
N ILE A 5 6.90 -12.27 -7.33
CA ILE A 5 5.67 -11.49 -7.46
C ILE A 5 6.02 -9.99 -7.48
N GLN A 6 7.13 -9.62 -6.84
CA GLN A 6 7.70 -8.29 -6.86
C GLN A 6 9.12 -8.38 -7.43
N LYS A 7 9.35 -7.65 -8.53
CA LYS A 7 10.63 -7.59 -9.23
C LYS A 7 11.58 -6.53 -8.66
N VAL A 8 11.02 -5.45 -8.10
CA VAL A 8 11.78 -4.34 -7.53
C VAL A 8 11.20 -4.00 -6.17
N SER A 9 12.06 -3.97 -5.15
CA SER A 9 11.65 -3.67 -3.78
C SER A 9 11.38 -2.17 -3.55
N SER A 10 10.58 -1.85 -2.53
CA SER A 10 10.33 -0.47 -2.11
C SER A 10 11.61 0.28 -1.72
N LYS A 11 12.61 -0.46 -1.20
CA LYS A 11 13.93 0.08 -0.87
C LYS A 11 14.73 0.45 -2.11
N GLU A 12 14.73 -0.40 -3.13
CA GLU A 12 15.40 -0.15 -4.41
C GLU A 12 14.80 1.08 -5.13
N LEU A 13 13.49 1.27 -5.00
CA LEU A 13 12.77 2.43 -5.53
C LEU A 13 12.89 3.69 -4.65
N ASN A 14 13.60 3.61 -3.52
CA ASN A 14 13.76 4.72 -2.58
C ASN A 14 12.41 5.30 -2.11
N LEU A 15 11.42 4.43 -1.84
CA LEU A 15 10.10 4.82 -1.35
C LEU A 15 10.11 5.14 0.14
N SER A 16 9.05 5.79 0.62
CA SER A 16 8.85 6.12 2.04
C SER A 16 8.22 4.95 2.82
N PHE A 17 7.45 4.11 2.15
CA PHE A 17 6.74 2.96 2.74
C PHE A 17 7.32 1.63 2.22
N ASP A 18 7.53 0.66 3.11
CA ASP A 18 8.03 -0.67 2.75
C ASP A 18 6.89 -1.59 2.33
N PHE A 19 6.42 -1.41 1.09
CA PHE A 19 5.41 -2.26 0.48
C PHE A 19 6.00 -3.58 -0.02
N VAL A 20 5.32 -4.69 0.32
CA VAL A 20 5.61 -6.03 -0.18
C VAL A 20 4.37 -6.63 -0.82
N ILE A 21 4.45 -6.93 -2.11
CA ILE A 21 3.37 -7.61 -2.85
C ILE A 21 3.45 -9.11 -2.54
N GLU A 22 2.52 -9.60 -1.74
CA GLU A 22 2.49 -11.00 -1.29
C GLU A 22 1.82 -11.90 -2.32
N LYS A 23 0.73 -11.44 -2.93
CA LYS A 23 -0.09 -12.25 -3.85
C LYS A 23 -0.77 -11.39 -4.90
N TYR A 24 -0.97 -12.01 -6.07
CA TYR A 24 -1.81 -11.47 -7.12
C TYR A 24 -2.68 -12.59 -7.72
N TYR A 25 -4.00 -12.46 -7.66
CA TYR A 25 -4.96 -13.46 -8.14
C TYR A 25 -6.31 -12.80 -8.44
N ASN A 26 -7.07 -13.27 -9.43
CA ASN A 26 -8.45 -12.82 -9.70
C ASN A 26 -8.66 -11.29 -9.63
N ARG A 27 -7.75 -10.49 -10.21
CA ARG A 27 -7.81 -9.01 -10.14
C ARG A 27 -7.69 -8.44 -8.71
N THR A 28 -7.20 -9.24 -7.78
CA THR A 28 -6.95 -8.92 -6.38
C THR A 28 -5.47 -8.93 -6.11
N LEU A 29 -5.00 -7.93 -5.38
CA LEU A 29 -3.59 -7.79 -5.02
C LEU A 29 -3.49 -7.67 -3.49
N GLU A 30 -2.68 -8.53 -2.87
CA GLU A 30 -2.39 -8.48 -1.43
C GLU A 30 -1.03 -7.83 -1.22
N ILE A 31 -1.00 -6.70 -0.51
CA ILE A 31 0.20 -5.95 -0.14
C ILE A 31 0.31 -5.95 1.38
N ASN A 32 1.52 -6.18 1.87
CA ASN A 32 1.87 -5.93 3.26
C ASN A 32 2.73 -4.66 3.37
N ILE A 33 2.44 -3.83 4.37
CA ILE A 33 3.31 -2.72 4.79
C ILE A 33 4.15 -3.23 5.96
N ASN A 34 5.43 -3.47 5.73
CA ASN A 34 6.30 -3.94 6.81
C ASN A 34 6.63 -2.83 7.80
N LYS A 35 6.96 -1.64 7.28
CA LYS A 35 7.39 -0.47 8.07
C LYS A 35 7.50 0.79 7.21
N LEU A 36 7.75 1.90 7.87
CA LEU A 36 8.27 3.11 7.23
C LEU A 36 9.77 2.97 6.94
N LEU A 37 10.17 3.32 5.73
CA LEU A 37 11.58 3.39 5.31
C LEU A 37 12.17 4.78 5.58
N ARG A 38 11.32 5.79 5.71
CA ARG A 38 11.69 7.18 6.03
C ARG A 38 11.02 7.64 7.31
N ASP A 39 11.66 8.58 7.99
CA ASP A 39 11.09 9.23 9.16
C ASP A 39 10.10 10.32 8.70
N ILE A 40 8.89 9.90 8.34
CA ILE A 40 7.79 10.77 7.92
C ILE A 40 6.74 10.85 9.01
N SER A 41 6.33 12.07 9.36
CA SER A 41 5.27 12.31 10.34
C SER A 41 3.90 12.35 9.67
N TYR A 42 2.88 11.89 10.37
CA TYR A 42 1.50 12.00 9.88
C TYR A 42 1.08 13.48 9.74
N GLY A 43 0.44 13.79 8.62
CA GLY A 43 0.01 15.14 8.26
C GLY A 43 -0.83 15.12 6.99
N PRO A 44 -1.28 16.28 6.51
CA PRO A 44 -2.21 16.37 5.37
C PRO A 44 -1.71 15.64 4.11
N SER A 45 -0.41 15.70 3.83
CA SER A 45 0.20 15.08 2.64
C SER A 45 0.59 13.61 2.85
N TYR A 46 0.43 13.04 4.05
CA TYR A 46 0.89 11.68 4.34
C TYR A 46 0.16 10.63 3.47
N PHE A 47 -1.14 10.82 3.28
CA PHE A 47 -1.93 9.96 2.40
C PHE A 47 -1.55 10.13 0.93
N ASP A 48 -1.30 11.36 0.48
CA ASP A 48 -0.86 11.62 -0.88
C ASP A 48 0.46 10.91 -1.18
N TRP A 49 1.45 11.02 -0.28
CA TRP A 49 2.72 10.30 -0.40
C TRP A 49 2.54 8.79 -0.40
N PHE A 50 1.63 8.27 0.42
CA PHE A 50 1.34 6.84 0.44
C PHE A 50 0.80 6.34 -0.91
N ILE A 51 -0.14 7.07 -1.50
CA ILE A 51 -0.73 6.72 -2.80
C ILE A 51 0.30 6.89 -3.93
N GLU A 52 1.10 7.95 -3.90
CA GLU A 52 2.18 8.17 -4.87
C GLU A 52 3.20 7.03 -4.84
N ASP A 53 3.70 6.66 -3.66
CA ASP A 53 4.65 5.56 -3.50
C ASP A 53 4.04 4.21 -3.93
N LEU A 54 2.76 3.97 -3.60
CA LEU A 54 2.05 2.76 -4.01
C LEU A 54 1.90 2.68 -5.53
N ILE A 55 1.49 3.76 -6.20
CA ILE A 55 1.36 3.81 -7.65
C ILE A 55 2.72 3.63 -8.31
N HIS A 56 3.77 4.26 -7.76
CA HIS A 56 5.14 4.11 -8.26
C HIS A 56 5.61 2.66 -8.16
N LEU A 57 5.40 2.00 -7.02
CA LEU A 57 5.72 0.59 -6.82
C LEU A 57 5.04 -0.30 -7.87
N LEU A 58 3.72 -0.14 -8.03
CA LEU A 58 2.94 -0.94 -8.96
C LEU A 58 3.44 -0.76 -10.40
N ASP A 59 3.71 0.48 -10.79
CA ASP A 59 4.22 0.79 -12.12
C ASP A 59 5.58 0.12 -12.41
N GLN A 60 6.54 0.27 -11.50
CA GLN A 60 7.88 -0.29 -11.68
C GLN A 60 7.87 -1.82 -11.66
N ASN A 61 6.91 -2.42 -10.96
CA ASN A 61 6.69 -3.87 -10.97
C ASN A 61 5.83 -4.35 -12.15
N LYS A 62 5.49 -3.47 -13.10
CA LYS A 62 4.67 -3.75 -14.30
C LYS A 62 3.25 -4.21 -14.00
N TYR A 63 2.72 -3.81 -12.85
CA TYR A 63 1.31 -3.91 -12.52
C TYR A 63 0.51 -2.78 -13.21
N GLN A 64 -0.74 -3.05 -13.58
CA GLN A 64 -1.58 -2.08 -14.27
C GLN A 64 -1.94 -0.93 -13.31
N ARG A 65 -1.62 0.31 -13.70
CA ARG A 65 -1.73 1.47 -12.80
C ARG A 65 -3.15 1.75 -12.32
N ARG A 66 -4.18 1.48 -13.15
CA ARG A 66 -5.59 1.73 -12.84
C ARG A 66 -6.50 0.79 -13.66
N TRP A 67 -7.65 0.42 -13.08
CA TRP A 67 -8.87 -0.12 -13.72
C TRP A 67 -9.03 -1.64 -13.90
N ASP A 68 -8.00 -2.46 -13.69
CA ASP A 68 -8.17 -3.93 -13.71
C ASP A 68 -8.11 -4.59 -12.35
N TYR A 69 -7.80 -3.87 -11.26
CA TYR A 69 -7.91 -4.44 -9.91
C TYR A 69 -9.32 -4.27 -9.36
N GLY A 70 -9.95 -5.37 -8.94
CA GLY A 70 -11.20 -5.34 -8.19
C GLY A 70 -10.97 -4.96 -6.72
N THR A 71 -9.87 -5.42 -6.12
CA THR A 71 -9.59 -5.20 -4.69
C THR A 71 -8.08 -5.16 -4.42
N ILE A 72 -7.61 -4.20 -3.62
CA ILE A 72 -6.24 -4.21 -3.09
C ILE A 72 -6.34 -4.38 -1.58
N PHE A 73 -5.95 -5.54 -1.08
CA PHE A 73 -5.87 -5.80 0.35
C PHE A 73 -4.53 -5.29 0.84
N ILE A 74 -4.56 -4.32 1.75
CA ILE A 74 -3.36 -3.81 2.39
C ILE A 74 -3.36 -4.28 3.85
N LYS A 75 -2.26 -4.90 4.27
CA LYS A 75 -1.99 -5.37 5.63
C LYS A 75 -0.90 -4.50 6.26
N GLY A 76 -0.79 -4.51 7.59
CA GLY A 76 0.31 -3.82 8.27
C GLY A 76 0.08 -2.33 8.49
N PHE A 77 -1.17 -1.88 8.57
CA PHE A 77 -1.50 -0.48 8.87
C PHE A 77 -0.98 -0.06 10.26
N GLU A 78 -0.91 -0.99 11.19
CA GLU A 78 -0.28 -0.82 12.51
C GLU A 78 1.18 -0.39 12.42
N ASN A 79 1.89 -0.75 11.34
CA ASN A 79 3.30 -0.41 11.14
C ASN A 79 3.51 1.04 10.67
N LEU A 80 2.44 1.76 10.34
CA LEU A 80 2.47 3.17 9.98
C LEU A 80 2.59 4.09 11.20
N LYS A 81 2.56 3.54 12.43
CA LYS A 81 2.66 4.28 13.70
C LYS A 81 1.63 5.41 13.83
N LEU A 82 0.44 5.22 13.27
CA LEU A 82 -0.66 6.17 13.35
C LEU A 82 -1.41 6.01 14.68
N ASN A 83 -1.88 7.12 15.25
CA ASN A 83 -2.83 7.07 16.35
C ASN A 83 -4.17 6.50 15.87
N SER A 84 -5.02 6.00 16.77
CA SER A 84 -6.31 5.41 16.39
C SER A 84 -7.21 6.35 15.55
N LYS A 85 -7.22 7.65 15.87
CA LYS A 85 -7.99 8.66 15.09
C LYS A 85 -7.40 8.89 13.69
N ASP A 86 -6.08 8.94 13.60
CA ASP A 86 -5.36 9.17 12.33
C ASP A 86 -5.49 7.95 11.42
N LEU A 87 -5.49 6.74 12.01
CA LEU A 87 -5.73 5.48 11.33
C LEU A 87 -7.15 5.41 10.76
N GLU A 88 -8.17 5.79 11.55
CA GLU A 88 -9.56 5.86 11.06
C GLU A 88 -9.71 6.84 9.89
N SER A 89 -9.11 8.03 10.01
CA SER A 89 -9.08 9.03 8.93
C SER A 89 -8.39 8.49 7.68
N PHE A 90 -7.26 7.81 7.84
CA PHE A 90 -6.50 7.21 6.74
C PHE A 90 -7.31 6.11 6.04
N VAL A 91 -7.93 5.20 6.80
CA VAL A 91 -8.82 4.15 6.26
C VAL A 91 -10.03 4.77 5.56
N TRP A 92 -10.56 5.88 6.07
CA TRP A 92 -11.63 6.60 5.41
C TRP A 92 -11.17 7.20 4.08
N GLN A 93 -9.98 7.82 4.01
CA GLN A 93 -9.42 8.34 2.76
C GLN A 93 -9.17 7.22 1.73
N CYS A 94 -8.64 6.08 2.18
CA CYS A 94 -8.50 4.87 1.38
C CYS A 94 -9.81 4.45 0.70
N LYS A 95 -10.96 4.54 1.39
CA LYS A 95 -12.27 4.17 0.82
C LYS A 95 -12.84 5.20 -0.17
N ASN A 96 -12.45 6.46 -0.05
CA ASN A 96 -13.06 7.55 -0.83
C ASN A 96 -12.24 7.97 -2.06
N VAL A 97 -10.92 7.77 -2.04
CA VAL A 97 -10.02 8.27 -3.10
C VAL A 97 -9.73 7.22 -4.17
N THR A 98 -9.86 5.93 -3.86
CA THR A 98 -9.53 4.84 -4.80
C THR A 98 -10.77 4.16 -5.37
N ASN A 99 -10.76 3.85 -6.67
CA ASN A 99 -11.81 3.06 -7.34
C ASN A 99 -11.79 1.56 -6.96
N PHE A 100 -10.98 1.17 -5.97
CA PHE A 100 -10.85 -0.20 -5.47
C PHE A 100 -11.07 -0.21 -3.96
N ASP A 101 -11.69 -1.27 -3.46
CA ASP A 101 -11.88 -1.47 -2.03
C ASP A 101 -10.53 -1.73 -1.38
N LEU A 102 -10.09 -0.78 -0.57
CA LEU A 102 -8.86 -0.86 0.20
C LEU A 102 -9.24 -1.29 1.62
N ILE A 103 -9.20 -2.60 1.85
CA ILE A 103 -9.69 -3.22 3.08
C ILE A 103 -8.51 -3.43 4.04
N PRO A 104 -8.45 -2.69 5.17
CA PRO A 104 -7.46 -2.93 6.20
C PRO A 104 -7.76 -4.26 6.89
N ILE A 105 -6.80 -5.19 6.86
CA ILE A 105 -6.88 -6.41 7.67
C ILE A 105 -6.13 -6.12 8.97
N ILE A 106 -6.87 -5.84 10.03
CA ILE A 106 -6.33 -5.77 11.40
C ILE A 106 -6.33 -7.21 11.91
N LEU A 107 -5.15 -7.82 12.03
CA LEU A 107 -5.01 -9.10 12.73
C LEU A 107 -5.25 -8.83 14.23
N LYS A 108 -6.30 -9.44 14.78
CA LYS A 108 -6.55 -9.49 16.22
C LYS A 108 -5.62 -10.47 16.90
#